data_AF-A0A376J2Z8-F1
#
_entry.id   AF-A0A376J2Z8-F1
#
_cell.length_a   1.000
_cell.length_b   1.000
_cell.length_c   1.000
_cell.angle_alpha   90.00
_cell.angle_beta   90.00
_cell.angle_gamma   90.00
#
_symmetry.space_group_name_H-M   'P 1'
#
loop_
_entity.id
_entity.type
_entity.pdbx_description
1 polymer ?
#
loop_
_entity_poly.entity_id
_entity_poly.type
_entity_poly.pdbx_seq_one_letter_code
_entity_poly.pdbx_strand_id
1 'polypeptide(L)' 'MITITKGRLLTIKQWRETYGPGSNVVLPAEEAEELARIALVSLEAEPVVFWFEKYQEGATA' A
#
# COMPACT_ATOMS: atom_id res chain seq x y z
N MET A 1 14.78 11.87 1.14
CA MET A 1 13.83 10.74 0.98
C MET A 1 13.68 10.07 2.33
N ILE A 2 12.48 10.00 2.87
CA ILE A 2 12.19 9.31 4.13
C ILE A 2 11.49 8.00 3.82
N THR A 3 11.87 6.93 4.52
CA THR A 3 11.18 5.65 4.39
C THR A 3 10.08 5.58 5.43
N ILE A 4 8.82 5.69 4.99
CA ILE A 4 7.69 5.39 5.86
C ILE A 4 7.70 3.89 6.16
N THR A 5 7.73 3.54 7.45
CA THR A 5 7.67 2.15 7.88
C THR A 5 6.24 1.61 7.81
N LYS A 6 6.10 0.30 7.67
CA LYS A 6 4.79 -0.38 7.74
C LYS A 6 4.06 -0.09 9.05
N GLY A 7 4.78 -0.03 10.18
CA GLY A 7 4.20 0.33 11.48
C GLY A 7 3.58 1.73 11.47
N ARG A 8 4.26 2.69 10.85
CA ARG A 8 3.76 4.06 10.70
C ARG A 8 2.49 4.12 9.85
N LEU A 9 2.44 3.38 8.73
CA LEU A 9 1.21 3.27 7.91
C LEU A 9 0.02 2.71 8.70
N LEU A 10 0.26 1.70 9.53
CA LEU A 10 -0.79 1.11 10.37
C LEU A 10 -1.31 2.11 11.41
N THR A 11 -0.43 2.88 12.05
CA THR A 11 -0.83 3.95 12.96
C THR A 11 -1.67 5.00 12.26
N ILE A 12 -1.25 5.45 11.07
CA ILE A 12 -1.99 6.46 10.29
C ILE A 12 -3.38 5.92 9.91
N LYS A 13 -3.48 4.65 9.51
CA LYS A 13 -4.76 3.99 9.22
C LYS A 13 -5.69 3.96 10.44
N GLN A 14 -5.14 3.70 11.63
CA GLN A 14 -5.91 3.56 12.87
C GLN A 14 -6.48 4.89 13.38
N TRP A 15 -5.90 6.03 13.00
CA TRP A 15 -6.39 7.35 13.42
C TRP A 15 -7.84 7.64 13.05
N ARG A 16 -8.36 7.06 11.96
CA ARG A 16 -9.80 7.18 11.63
C ARG A 16 -10.71 6.59 12.71
N GLU A 17 -10.26 5.51 13.36
CA GLU A 17 -10.98 4.87 14.46
C GLU A 17 -10.86 5.69 15.75
N THR A 18 -9.72 6.35 15.96
CA THR A 18 -9.47 7.17 17.16
C THR A 18 -10.17 8.52 17.12
N TYR A 19 -10.10 9.24 15.99
CA TYR A 19 -10.60 10.61 15.88
C TYR A 19 -12.00 10.71 15.24
N GLY A 20 -12.50 9.60 14.68
CA GLY A 20 -13.82 9.54 14.06
C GLY A 20 -13.88 10.10 12.62
N PRO A 21 -14.98 9.82 11.89
CA PRO A 21 -15.18 10.32 10.53
C PRO A 21 -15.23 11.84 10.48
N GLY A 22 -14.51 12.45 9.53
CA GLY A 22 -14.49 13.92 9.33
C GLY A 22 -13.41 14.66 10.11
N SER A 23 -12.64 13.97 10.96
CA SER A 23 -11.48 14.55 11.64
C SER A 23 -10.30 14.70 10.70
N ASN A 24 -9.69 15.89 10.70
CA ASN A 24 -8.46 16.14 9.97
C ASN A 24 -7.26 15.62 10.74
N VAL A 25 -6.35 14.99 10.01
CA VAL A 25 -5.07 14.48 10.52
C VAL A 25 -3.94 15.26 9.86
N VAL A 26 -3.00 15.77 10.66
CA VAL A 26 -1.81 16.48 10.16
C VAL A 26 -0.62 15.53 10.13
N LEU A 27 0.08 15.50 9.00
CA LEU A 27 1.33 14.76 8.78
C LEU A 27 2.47 15.74 8.47
N PRO A 28 3.72 15.42 8.83
CA PRO A 28 4.90 16.10 8.29
C PRO A 28 4.88 16.11 6.76
N ALA A 29 5.42 17.17 6.16
CA ALA A 29 5.40 17.34 4.70
C ALA A 29 6.09 16.17 3.98
N GLU A 30 7.20 15.69 4.51
CA GLU A 30 7.97 14.58 3.97
C GLU A 30 7.22 13.25 4.05
N GLU A 31 6.46 13.03 5.13
CA GLU A 31 5.60 11.84 5.26
C GLU A 31 4.46 11.91 4.23
N ALA A 32 3.82 13.07 4.07
CA ALA A 32 2.75 13.25 3.11
C ALA A 32 3.22 13.06 1.66
N GLU A 33 4.40 13.57 1.31
CA GLU A 33 5.00 13.39 -0.02
C GLU A 33 5.26 11.90 -0.32
N GLU A 34 5.84 11.17 0.64
CA GLU A 34 6.13 9.75 0.48
C GLU A 34 4.84 8.93 0.32
N LEU A 35 3.82 9.21 1.12
CA LEU A 35 2.51 8.56 1.00
C LEU A 35 1.86 8.81 -0.35
N ALA A 36 1.91 10.06 -0.83
CA ALA A 36 1.38 10.42 -2.14
C ALA A 36 2.09 9.63 -3.25
N ARG A 37 3.42 9.53 -3.19
CA ARG A 37 4.20 8.76 -4.17
C ARG A 37 3.84 7.27 -4.16
N ILE A 38 3.75 6.66 -2.97
CA ILE A 38 3.35 5.25 -2.83
C ILE A 38 1.94 5.02 -3.39
N ALA A 39 1.00 5.92 -3.08
CA ALA A 39 -0.36 5.84 -3.56
C ALA A 39 -0.43 5.95 -5.09
N LEU A 40 0.29 6.92 -5.69
CA LEU A 40 0.35 7.09 -7.14
C LEU A 40 0.90 5.84 -7.83
N VAL A 41 2.02 5.29 -7.33
CA VAL A 41 2.58 4.04 -7.87
C VAL A 41 1.61 2.86 -7.74
N SER A 42 0.85 2.78 -6.63
CA SER A 42 -0.18 1.75 -6.47
C SER A 42 -1.34 1.89 -7.45
N LEU A 43 -1.70 3.11 -7.84
CA LEU A 43 -2.76 3.34 -8.84
C LEU A 43 -2.31 2.99 -10.26
N GLU A 44 -1.03 3.15 -10.56
CA GLU A 44 -0.44 2.85 -11.87
C GLU A 44 -0.01 1.37 -12.00
N ALA A 45 0.07 0.62 -10.90
CA ALA A 45 0.49 -0.77 -10.92
C ALA A 45 -0.56 -1.66 -11.61
N GLU A 46 -0.15 -2.35 -12.68
CA GLU A 46 -0.99 -3.38 -13.29
C GLU A 46 -1.22 -4.55 -12.31
N PRO A 47 -2.43 -5.13 -12.26
CA PRO A 47 -2.71 -6.25 -11.40
C PRO A 47 -1.79 -7.43 -11.76
N VAL A 48 -1.04 -7.92 -10.78
CA VAL A 48 -0.20 -9.11 -10.97
C VAL A 48 -1.10 -10.35 -11.09
N VAL A 49 -1.34 -10.80 -12.31
CA VAL A 49 -2.04 -12.06 -12.62
C VAL A 49 -1.04 -13.22 -12.70
N PHE A 50 -1.09 -14.13 -11.72
CA PHE A 50 -0.32 -15.37 -11.76
C PHE A 50 -1.12 -16.47 -12.48
N TRP A 51 -0.68 -16.85 -13.67
CA TRP A 51 -1.27 -17.96 -14.44
C TRP A 51 -0.64 -19.29 -14.01
N PHE A 52 -1.31 -20.04 -13.14
CA PHE A 52 -0.83 -21.36 -12.68
C PHE A 52 -1.12 -22.52 -13.66
N GLU A 53 -1.86 -22.27 -14.73
CA GLU A 53 -2.45 -23.35 -15.54
C GLU A 53 -1.51 -23.93 -16.60
N LYS A 54 -0.40 -23.26 -16.94
CA LYS A 54 0.45 -23.68 -18.08
C LYS A 54 1.61 -24.62 -17.71
N TYR A 55 1.80 -24.97 -16.44
CA TYR A 55 2.98 -25.74 -15.99
C TYR A 55 2.68 -27.15 -15.47
N GLN A 56 1.43 -27.65 -15.55
CA GLN A 56 1.12 -29.04 -15.14
C GLN A 56 1.20 -30.10 -16.26
N GLU A 57 1.38 -29.73 -17.53
CA GLU A 57 1.45 -30.70 -18.64
C GLU A 57 2.76 -31.52 -18.72
N GLY A 58 3.74 -31.26 -17.85
CA GLY A 58 5.04 -31.96 -17.88
C GLY A 58 5.33 -32.89 -16.70
N ALA A 59 4.42 -33.04 -15.73
CA ALA A 59 4.69 -33.75 -14.47
C ALA A 59 4.08 -35.16 -14.39
N THR A 60 3.94 -35.84 -15.53
CA THR A 60 3.66 -37.28 -15.59
C THR A 60 4.56 -37.93 -16.65
N ALA A 61 5.75 -38.35 -16.22
CA ALA A 61 6.58 -39.37 -16.86
C ALA A 61 7.32 -40.15 -15.77
#